data_AF-A0A821PAA9-F1
#
_entry.id   AF-A0A821PAA9-F1
#
_cell.length_a   1.000
_cell.length_b   1.000
_cell.length_c   1.000
_cell.angle_alpha   90.00
_cell.angle_beta   90.00
_cell.angle_gamma   90.00
#
_symmetry.space_group_name_H-M   'P 1'
#
loop_
_entity.id
_entity.type
_entity.pdbx_description
1 polymer ?
#
loop_
_entity_poly.entity_id
_entity_poly.type
_entity_poly.pdbx_seq_one_letter_code
_entity_poly.pdbx_strand_id
1 'polypeptide(L)'
;KLYVGFTLNDISGLTTLAVNTWYHIAFVYDSVAKQQVLYLNGIQDNIRSSASAYQGANGTFTVGSATFSSSTKFFNGYIDNVKISTQAKSATDILYAASLIAYYSFDLPTPTNDNGPNGLNGTTVNTA
;
A
#
# COMPACT_ATOMS: atom_id res chain seq x y z
N LYS A 1 3.83 -3.13 14.65
CA LYS A 1 2.48 -3.31 14.06
C LYS A 1 2.24 -2.22 13.05
N LEU A 2 1.46 -2.50 12.00
CA LEU A 2 1.10 -1.49 11.00
C LEU A 2 0.07 -0.51 11.57
N TYR A 3 0.26 0.79 11.33
CA TYR A 3 -0.72 1.83 11.62
C TYR A 3 -1.05 2.56 10.33
N VAL A 4 -2.33 2.57 9.95
CA VAL A 4 -2.82 3.36 8.81
C VAL A 4 -3.69 4.47 9.36
N GLY A 5 -3.16 5.70 9.29
CA GLY A 5 -3.86 6.89 9.73
C GLY A 5 -4.98 7.25 8.77
N PHE A 6 -6.18 7.45 9.31
CA PHE A 6 -7.39 7.81 8.58
C PHE A 6 -8.17 8.87 9.36
N THR A 7 -7.45 9.88 9.85
CA THR A 7 -7.96 11.07 10.54
C THR A 7 -9.01 10.72 11.60
N LEU A 8 -8.55 10.08 12.69
CA LEU A 8 -9.38 9.62 13.82
C LEU A 8 -10.26 8.39 13.54
N ASN A 9 -10.22 7.85 12.32
CA ASN A 9 -10.85 6.59 11.94
C ASN A 9 -9.80 5.54 11.57
N ASP A 10 -8.72 5.50 12.36
CA ASP A 10 -7.55 4.65 12.13
C ASP A 10 -7.88 3.18 12.36
N ILE A 11 -7.20 2.30 11.63
CA ILE A 11 -7.17 0.85 11.89
C ILE A 11 -5.70 0.41 11.99
N SER A 12 -5.43 -0.54 12.87
CA SER A 12 -4.09 -1.09 13.05
C SER A 12 -4.07 -2.58 12.72
N GLY A 13 -2.92 -3.05 12.24
CA GLY A 13 -2.70 -4.46 11.95
C GLY A 13 -2.60 -5.32 13.21
N LEU A 14 -2.90 -6.60 13.09
CA LEU A 14 -2.77 -7.59 14.16
C LEU A 14 -1.37 -8.18 14.20
N THR A 15 -0.72 -8.32 13.05
CA THR A 15 0.60 -8.92 12.92
C THR A 15 1.74 -7.99 13.36
N THR A 16 2.69 -8.54 14.11
CA THR A 16 3.97 -7.88 14.40
C THR A 16 4.94 -8.12 13.25
N LEU A 17 5.45 -7.03 12.66
CA LEU A 17 6.39 -7.08 11.54
C LEU A 17 7.83 -7.24 12.03
N ALA A 18 8.60 -8.07 11.34
CA ALA A 18 10.04 -8.20 11.57
C ALA A 18 10.78 -7.03 10.89
N VAL A 19 11.89 -6.61 11.49
CA VAL A 19 12.79 -5.61 10.88
C VAL A 19 13.51 -6.21 9.66
N ASN A 20 13.98 -5.34 8.76
CA ASN A 20 14.73 -5.74 7.56
C ASN A 20 14.00 -6.75 6.66
N THR A 21 12.66 -6.70 6.65
CA THR A 21 11.80 -7.56 5.83
C THR A 21 10.87 -6.70 4.99
N TRP A 22 10.77 -6.98 3.69
CA TRP A 22 9.80 -6.34 2.82
C TRP A 22 8.41 -6.92 3.04
N TYR A 23 7.41 -6.04 3.06
CA TYR A 23 6.01 -6.41 3.17
C TYR A 23 5.21 -5.66 2.12
N HIS A 24 4.32 -6.37 1.43
CA HIS A 24 3.26 -5.71 0.67
C HIS A 24 2.14 -5.37 1.65
N ILE A 25 1.75 -4.09 1.70
CA ILE A 25 0.71 -3.60 2.59
C ILE A 25 -0.38 -2.93 1.75
N ALA A 26 -1.63 -3.29 1.99
CA ALA A 26 -2.76 -2.58 1.42
C ALA A 26 -3.79 -2.24 2.50
N PHE A 27 -4.33 -1.03 2.39
CA PHE A 27 -5.51 -0.60 3.13
C PHE A 27 -6.63 -0.35 2.14
N VAL A 28 -7.77 -0.98 2.37
CA VAL A 28 -8.96 -0.82 1.55
C VAL A 28 -10.06 -0.23 2.41
N TYR A 29 -10.64 0.87 1.96
CA TYR A 29 -11.86 1.42 2.53
C TYR A 29 -12.97 1.34 1.49
N ASP A 30 -14.01 0.58 1.81
CA ASP A 30 -15.25 0.51 1.04
C ASP A 30 -16.31 1.37 1.74
N SER A 31 -16.69 2.48 1.10
CA SER A 31 -17.68 3.42 1.64
C SER A 31 -19.12 2.91 1.53
N VAL A 32 -19.40 2.02 0.57
CA VAL A 32 -20.72 1.42 0.37
C VAL A 32 -20.96 0.36 1.45
N ALA A 33 -19.98 -0.53 1.64
CA ALA A 33 -20.02 -1.56 2.68
C ALA A 33 -19.69 -1.01 4.08
N LYS A 34 -19.18 0.23 4.18
CA LYS A 34 -18.66 0.83 5.42
C LYS A 34 -17.64 -0.08 6.11
N GLN A 35 -16.66 -0.54 5.34
CA GLN A 35 -15.67 -1.51 5.78
C GLN A 35 -14.26 -1.00 5.53
N GLN A 36 -13.38 -1.23 6.51
CA GLN A 36 -11.95 -1.04 6.38
C GLN A 36 -11.25 -2.39 6.51
N VAL A 37 -10.33 -2.67 5.60
CA VAL A 37 -9.56 -3.91 5.60
C VAL A 37 -8.08 -3.59 5.46
N LEU A 38 -7.27 -4.18 6.33
CA LEU A 38 -5.82 -4.19 6.19
C LEU A 38 -5.38 -5.54 5.66
N TYR A 39 -4.53 -5.52 4.65
CA TYR A 39 -3.89 -6.69 4.09
C TYR A 39 -2.39 -6.60 4.27
N LEU A 40 -1.79 -7.73 4.66
CA LEU A 40 -0.36 -7.94 4.73
C LEU A 40 0.01 -9.11 3.82
N ASN A 41 0.93 -8.88 2.89
CA ASN A 41 1.34 -9.85 1.86
C ASN A 41 0.15 -10.47 1.12
N GLY A 42 -0.87 -9.65 0.82
CA GLY A 42 -2.05 -10.06 0.06
C GLY A 42 -3.16 -10.72 0.89
N ILE A 43 -2.90 -11.02 2.16
CA ILE A 43 -3.83 -11.70 3.05
C ILE A 43 -4.40 -10.71 4.07
N GLN A 44 -5.70 -10.83 4.39
CA GLN A 44 -6.35 -9.99 5.38
C GLN A 44 -5.68 -10.16 6.75
N ASP A 45 -5.12 -9.08 7.27
CA ASP A 45 -4.53 -9.00 8.61
C ASP A 45 -5.53 -8.46 9.65
N ASN A 46 -6.38 -7.50 9.25
CA ASN A 46 -7.46 -7.00 10.10
C ASN A 46 -8.64 -6.46 9.29
N ILE A 47 -9.82 -6.43 9.92
CA ILE A 47 -11.05 -5.90 9.35
C ILE A 47 -11.84 -5.13 10.41
N ARG A 48 -12.39 -3.99 10.01
CA ARG A 48 -13.39 -3.25 10.79
C ARG A 48 -14.63 -3.00 9.96
N SER A 49 -15.75 -3.53 10.43
CA SER A 49 -17.09 -3.25 9.91
C SER A 49 -17.69 -2.01 10.56
N SER A 50 -18.71 -1.44 9.93
CA SER A 50 -19.41 -0.24 10.41
C SER A 50 -18.46 0.95 10.60
N ALA A 51 -17.44 1.05 9.74
CA ALA A 51 -16.50 2.14 9.74
C ALA A 51 -17.22 3.47 9.51
N SER A 52 -16.80 4.50 10.23
CA SER A 52 -17.29 5.86 9.98
C SER A 52 -16.91 6.29 8.56
N ALA A 53 -17.72 7.17 7.97
CA ALA A 53 -17.40 7.76 6.68
C ALA A 53 -16.02 8.42 6.75
N TYR A 54 -15.23 8.26 5.69
CA TYR A 54 -14.02 9.06 5.54
C TYR A 54 -14.37 10.54 5.49
N GLN A 55 -13.79 11.32 6.41
CA GLN A 55 -14.07 12.76 6.53
C GLN A 55 -13.00 13.64 5.85
N GLY A 56 -11.98 13.04 5.22
CA GLY A 56 -10.89 13.79 4.62
C GLY A 56 -11.32 14.49 3.33
N ALA A 57 -11.66 15.77 3.43
CA ALA A 57 -12.05 16.57 2.27
C ALA A 57 -10.90 17.41 1.68
N ASN A 58 -9.91 17.84 2.48
CA ASN A 58 -8.85 18.77 2.06
C ASN A 58 -7.53 18.58 2.85
N GLY A 59 -7.01 17.35 2.91
CA GLY A 59 -5.76 17.03 3.63
C GLY A 59 -4.58 16.74 2.69
N THR A 60 -3.37 17.02 3.13
CA THR A 60 -2.16 16.54 2.46
C THR A 60 -1.99 15.04 2.71
N PHE A 61 -1.82 14.26 1.65
CA PHE A 61 -1.38 12.87 1.78
C PHE A 61 0.13 12.85 2.01
N THR A 62 0.56 12.22 3.09
CA THR A 62 1.98 12.13 3.45
C THR A 62 2.42 10.67 3.48
N VAL A 63 3.55 10.40 2.83
CA VAL A 63 4.22 9.10 2.85
C VAL A 63 5.46 9.21 3.73
N GLY A 64 5.70 8.22 4.60
CA GLY A 64 6.89 8.18 5.44
C GLY A 64 6.85 9.05 6.70
N SER A 65 5.72 9.71 7.00
CA SER A 65 5.50 10.34 8.30
C SER A 65 4.02 10.47 8.64
N ALA A 66 3.72 10.61 9.92
CA ALA A 66 2.38 10.90 10.42
C ALA A 66 2.46 11.83 11.63
N THR A 67 1.57 12.81 11.71
CA THR A 67 1.43 13.68 12.88
C THR A 67 0.38 13.11 13.80
N PHE A 68 0.80 12.78 15.03
CA PHE A 68 -0.11 12.33 16.09
C PHE A 68 -0.12 13.38 17.20
N SER A 69 -1.30 13.97 17.44
CA SER A 69 -1.46 15.15 18.29
C SER A 69 -0.52 16.29 17.82
N SER A 70 0.51 16.64 18.59
CA SER A 70 1.46 17.72 18.30
C SER A 70 2.84 17.24 17.82
N SER A 71 3.06 15.94 17.66
CA SER A 71 4.36 15.38 17.26
C SER A 71 4.26 14.62 15.95
N THR A 72 5.09 15.01 14.98
CA THR A 72 5.32 14.23 13.77
C THR A 72 6.28 13.08 14.07
N LYS A 73 5.88 11.87 13.67
CA LYS A 73 6.71 10.67 13.69
C LYS A 73 7.10 10.33 12.27
N PHE A 74 8.38 9.98 12.08
CA PHE A 74 8.93 9.61 10.79
C PHE A 74 9.12 8.10 10.72
N PHE A 75 8.80 7.54 9.55
CA PHE A 75 9.10 6.15 9.24
C PHE A 75 10.61 5.99 9.01
N ASN A 76 11.20 4.97 9.62
CA ASN A 76 12.60 4.63 9.44
C ASN A 76 12.70 3.31 8.68
N GLY A 77 12.81 3.41 7.36
CA GLY A 77 12.90 2.26 6.45
C GLY A 77 12.70 2.68 5.00
N TYR A 78 12.60 1.68 4.13
CA TYR A 78 12.34 1.89 2.70
C TYR A 78 10.86 1.76 2.39
N ILE A 79 10.39 2.60 1.46
CA ILE A 79 9.03 2.56 0.91
C ILE A 79 9.18 2.58 -0.59
N ASP A 80 8.46 1.70 -1.28
CA ASP A 80 8.48 1.60 -2.72
C ASP A 80 7.09 1.24 -3.26
N ASN A 81 6.85 1.50 -4.55
CA ASN A 81 5.65 1.10 -5.29
C ASN A 81 4.31 1.60 -4.68
N VAL A 82 4.30 2.84 -4.17
CA VAL A 82 3.09 3.46 -3.58
C VAL A 82 2.04 3.73 -4.65
N LYS A 83 0.81 3.23 -4.43
CA LYS A 83 -0.35 3.43 -5.31
C LYS A 83 -1.58 3.81 -4.48
N ILE A 84 -2.40 4.70 -5.04
CA ILE A 84 -3.69 5.10 -4.46
C ILE A 84 -4.75 4.96 -5.55
N SER A 85 -5.86 4.29 -5.25
CA SER A 85 -7.00 4.16 -6.17
C SER A 85 -8.27 4.72 -5.57
N THR A 86 -9.16 5.22 -6.43
CA THR A 86 -10.48 5.75 -6.05
C THR A 86 -11.52 4.65 -5.81
N GLN A 87 -11.19 3.40 -6.15
CA GLN A 87 -12.06 2.25 -5.97
C GLN A 87 -11.51 1.32 -4.89
N ALA A 88 -12.44 0.77 -4.09
CA ALA A 88 -12.13 -0.32 -3.17
C ALA A 88 -11.73 -1.56 -3.99
N LYS A 89 -10.53 -2.09 -3.72
CA LYS A 89 -10.01 -3.29 -4.37
C LYS A 89 -10.52 -4.55 -3.66
N SER A 90 -10.80 -5.59 -4.44
CA SER A 90 -11.18 -6.90 -3.89
C SER A 90 -9.99 -7.58 -3.21
N ALA A 91 -10.25 -8.54 -2.33
CA ALA A 91 -9.19 -9.35 -1.71
C ALA A 91 -8.31 -10.03 -2.79
N THR A 92 -8.92 -10.49 -3.88
CA THR A 92 -8.23 -11.08 -5.02
C THR A 92 -7.30 -10.09 -5.72
N ASP A 93 -7.74 -8.86 -5.97
CA ASP A 93 -6.88 -7.82 -6.56
C ASP A 93 -5.67 -7.51 -5.67
N ILE A 94 -5.90 -7.45 -4.35
CA ILE A 94 -4.84 -7.20 -3.38
C ILE A 94 -3.85 -8.37 -3.31
N LEU A 95 -4.34 -9.61 -3.38
CA LEU A 95 -3.48 -10.78 -3.45
C LEU A 95 -2.62 -10.77 -4.72
N TYR A 96 -3.21 -10.49 -5.88
CA TYR A 96 -2.48 -10.38 -7.13
C TYR A 96 -1.38 -9.31 -7.08
N ALA A 97 -1.68 -8.15 -6.48
CA ALA A 97 -0.69 -7.09 -6.29
C ALA A 97 0.46 -7.51 -5.36
N ALA A 98 0.17 -8.28 -4.30
CA ALA A 98 1.18 -8.79 -3.38
C ALA A 98 2.06 -9.89 -3.97
N SER A 99 1.56 -10.61 -4.97
CA SER A 99 2.29 -11.68 -5.68
C SER A 99 2.94 -11.20 -6.98
N LEU A 100 3.15 -9.89 -7.14
CA LEU A 100 3.75 -9.31 -8.34
C LEU A 100 5.15 -9.88 -8.58
N ILE A 101 5.35 -10.50 -9.75
CA ILE A 101 6.62 -11.14 -10.10
C ILE A 101 7.58 -10.13 -10.74
N ALA A 102 7.10 -9.26 -11.63
CA ALA A 102 7.88 -8.22 -12.26
C ALA A 102 6.98 -7.04 -12.68
N TYR A 103 7.53 -5.84 -12.75
CA TYR A 103 6.84 -4.63 -13.18
C TYR A 103 7.71 -3.75 -14.07
N TYR A 104 7.40 -3.76 -15.37
CA TYR A 104 8.04 -2.89 -16.36
C TYR A 104 7.13 -1.70 -16.62
N SER A 105 7.57 -0.50 -16.26
CA SER A 105 6.74 0.71 -16.41
C SER A 105 6.64 1.18 -17.85
N PHE A 106 7.64 0.91 -18.69
CA PHE A 106 7.82 1.47 -20.05
C PHE A 106 7.85 3.00 -20.15
N ASP A 107 7.68 3.72 -19.05
CA ASP A 107 7.69 5.18 -18.96
C ASP A 107 9.05 5.76 -18.54
N LEU A 108 10.04 4.89 -18.25
CA LEU A 108 11.40 5.28 -17.87
C LEU A 108 12.39 5.05 -19.01
N PRO A 109 13.55 5.76 -19.03
CA PRO A 109 14.62 5.54 -20.03
C PRO A 109 15.19 4.11 -20.05
N THR A 110 14.82 3.27 -19.07
CA THR A 110 15.17 1.87 -18.96
C THR A 110 13.91 1.00 -18.98
N PRO A 111 13.20 0.89 -20.12
CA PRO A 111 11.92 0.19 -20.20
C PRO A 111 12.03 -1.32 -19.93
N THR A 112 13.24 -1.86 -20.05
CA THR A 112 13.56 -3.25 -19.76
C THR A 112 13.90 -3.52 -18.31
N ASN A 113 13.98 -2.50 -17.45
CA ASN A 113 14.24 -2.73 -16.03
C ASN A 113 12.96 -3.17 -15.32
N ASP A 114 13.09 -4.21 -14.51
CA ASP A 114 12.05 -4.61 -13.57
C ASP A 114 12.06 -3.62 -12.40
N ASN A 115 10.99 -2.83 -12.28
CA ASN A 115 10.73 -1.91 -11.16
C ASN A 115 9.92 -2.61 -10.04
N GLY A 116 9.72 -3.92 -10.15
CA GLY A 116 9.20 -4.78 -9.10
C GLY A 116 10.31 -5.29 -8.17
N PRO A 117 9.96 -6.18 -7.22
CA PRO A 117 10.85 -6.58 -6.14
C PRO A 117 11.95 -7.58 -6.53
N ASN A 118 11.89 -8.18 -7.73
CA ASN A 118 12.67 -9.37 -8.07
C ASN A 118 13.85 -9.09 -9.02
N GLY A 119 14.00 -7.86 -9.52
CA GLY A 119 15.13 -7.46 -10.36
C GLY A 119 15.24 -8.28 -11.65
N LEU A 120 14.11 -8.76 -12.17
CA LEU A 120 14.05 -9.59 -13.36
C LEU A 120 14.18 -8.73 -14.62
N ASN A 121 15.35 -8.12 -14.86
CA ASN A 121 15.54 -7.23 -16.01
C ASN A 121 15.42 -7.98 -17.35
N GLY A 122 14.67 -7.38 -18.28
CA GLY A 122 14.48 -7.88 -19.64
C GLY A 122 15.55 -7.39 -20.62
N THR A 123 15.41 -7.81 -21.86
CA THR A 123 16.19 -7.33 -23.01
C THR A 123 15.25 -7.00 -24.15
N THR A 124 15.52 -5.93 -24.91
CA THR A 124 14.79 -5.67 -26.15
C THR A 124 15.37 -6.45 -27.32
N VAL A 125 14.51 -6.96 -28.21
CA VAL A 125 14.90 -7.60 -29.48
C VAL A 125 13.98 -7.06 -30.57
N ASN A 126 14.54 -6.46 -31.62
CA ASN A 126 13.81 -5.89 -32.76
C ASN A 126 12.73 -4.84 -32.39
N THR A 127 12.94 -4.05 -31.34
CA THR A 127 12.06 -2.93 -30.99
C THR A 127 12.59 -1.63 -31.59
N ALA A 128 11.79 -0.99 -32.46
CA ALA A 128 12.06 0.33 -33.04
C ALA A 128 11.42 1.44 -32.18
#